data_AF-A0A522MEU8-F1
#
_entry.id   AF-A0A522MEU8-F1
#
_cell.length_a   1.000
_cell.length_b   1.000
_cell.length_c   1.000
_cell.angle_alpha   90.00
_cell.angle_beta   90.00
_cell.angle_gamma   90.00
#
_symmetry.space_group_name_H-M   'P 1'
#
loop_
_entity.id
_entity.type
_entity.pdbx_description
1 polymer ?
#
loop_
_entity_poly.entity_id
_entity_poly.type
_entity_poly.pdbx_seq_one_letter_code
_entity_poly.pdbx_strand_id
1 'polypeptide(L)'
;MFLAAILLAAAAAPDLDVLLTPAPGRLAVQVVVGRTLPTEWTEALAAGAPVSITYRFRLYRNRHWLWDQRVAGHELVVKAQRDPLTGVFSLVAELDGEILASGQVGTLDEAVRWVTHPPPSELAVPLRREPLLLFVRAEFLTRYKLLVIPTTVGTDWVQLSVPELP
;
A
#
# COMPACT_ATOMS: atom_id res chain seq x y z
N MET A 1 -23.35 45.44 0.24
CA MET A 1 -23.20 44.25 1.11
C MET A 1 -22.95 43.06 0.20
N PHE A 2 -21.69 42.68 -0.01
CA PHE A 2 -21.33 41.54 -0.87
C PHE A 2 -21.22 40.28 0.01
N LEU A 3 -22.11 39.31 -0.21
CA LEU A 3 -22.02 37.99 0.42
C LEU A 3 -20.79 37.25 -0.15
N ALA A 4 -19.84 36.93 0.72
CA ALA A 4 -18.74 36.02 0.39
C ALA A 4 -19.26 34.57 0.44
N ALA A 5 -19.33 33.92 -0.72
CA ALA A 5 -19.59 32.49 -0.81
C ALA A 5 -18.32 31.74 -0.37
N ILE A 6 -18.38 31.06 0.77
CA ILE A 6 -17.33 30.15 1.23
C ILE A 6 -17.46 28.86 0.41
N LEU A 7 -16.58 28.69 -0.57
CA LEU A 7 -16.37 27.41 -1.24
C LEU A 7 -15.65 26.47 -0.27
N LEU A 8 -16.41 25.59 0.40
CA LEU A 8 -15.84 24.40 1.03
C LEU A 8 -15.31 23.51 -0.11
N ALA A 9 -14.01 23.50 -0.32
CA ALA A 9 -13.36 22.46 -1.09
C ALA A 9 -13.55 21.14 -0.32
N ALA A 10 -14.41 20.26 -0.84
CA ALA A 10 -14.47 18.88 -0.39
C ALA A 10 -13.09 18.25 -0.68
N ALA A 11 -12.25 18.15 0.35
CA ALA A 11 -11.00 17.42 0.25
C ALA A 11 -11.37 15.98 -0.11
N ALA A 12 -11.06 15.56 -1.34
CA ALA A 12 -11.20 14.17 -1.75
C ALA A 12 -10.44 13.31 -0.74
N ALA A 13 -11.09 12.29 -0.20
CA ALA A 13 -10.43 11.34 0.68
C ALA A 13 -9.21 10.77 -0.07
N PRO A 14 -8.05 10.65 0.58
CA PRO A 14 -6.85 10.14 -0.07
C PRO A 14 -7.10 8.71 -0.56
N ASP A 15 -6.62 8.40 -1.76
CA ASP A 15 -6.70 7.04 -2.33
C ASP A 15 -5.98 5.99 -1.46
N LEU A 16 -5.06 6.45 -0.61
CA LEU A 16 -4.21 5.65 0.26
C LEU A 16 -4.00 6.36 1.60
N ASP A 17 -4.53 5.78 2.67
CA ASP A 17 -4.30 6.20 4.04
C ASP A 17 -3.11 5.43 4.63
N VAL A 18 -2.23 6.14 5.32
CA VAL A 18 -1.03 5.56 5.93
C VAL A 18 -0.88 6.06 7.36
N LEU A 19 -0.91 5.15 8.32
CA LEU A 19 -0.64 5.42 9.72
C LEU A 19 0.77 4.93 10.06
N LEU A 20 1.55 5.81 10.69
CA LEU A 20 2.92 5.55 11.10
C LEU A 20 3.01 5.49 12.62
N THR A 21 3.58 4.40 13.14
CA THR A 21 3.92 4.28 14.55
C THR A 21 5.43 4.02 14.69
N PRO A 22 6.21 4.99 15.20
CA PRO A 22 7.65 4.84 15.34
C PRO A 22 8.02 3.87 16.47
N ALA A 23 9.03 3.03 16.24
CA ALA A 23 9.65 2.18 17.23
C ALA A 23 11.19 2.22 17.08
N PRO A 24 11.98 1.91 18.12
CA PRO A 24 13.44 1.95 18.01
C PRO A 24 13.98 1.04 16.89
N GLY A 25 14.51 1.63 15.81
CA GLY A 25 15.04 0.91 14.65
C GLY A 25 14.00 0.26 13.73
N ARG A 26 12.71 0.47 13.99
CA ARG A 26 11.60 -0.06 13.18
C ARG A 26 10.50 0.98 13.02
N LEU A 27 9.82 0.95 11.88
CA LEU A 27 8.64 1.78 11.64
C LEU A 27 7.47 0.86 11.35
N ALA A 28 6.51 0.82 12.27
CA ALA A 28 5.25 0.14 12.01
C ALA A 28 4.42 1.01 11.07
N VAL A 29 4.14 0.48 9.88
CA VAL A 29 3.36 1.12 8.84
C VAL A 29 2.07 0.34 8.65
N GLN A 30 0.95 1.00 8.91
CA GLN A 30 -0.37 0.49 8.58
C GLN A 30 -0.88 1.24 7.35
N VAL A 31 -1.26 0.50 6.32
CA VAL A 31 -1.78 1.07 5.07
C VAL A 31 -3.24 0.67 4.90
N VAL A 32 -4.04 1.58 4.36
CA VAL A 32 -5.43 1.35 3.98
C VAL A 32 -5.66 1.94 2.60
N VAL A 33 -6.13 1.12 1.67
CA VAL A 33 -6.52 1.58 0.33
C VAL A 33 -7.97 2.05 0.39
N GLY A 34 -8.18 3.36 0.33
CA GLY A 34 -9.52 3.97 0.29
C GLY A 34 -10.15 3.97 -1.10
N ARG A 35 -9.34 3.79 -2.15
CA ARG A 35 -9.80 3.72 -3.54
C ARG A 35 -10.50 2.39 -3.85
N THR A 36 -11.55 2.45 -4.65
CA THR A 36 -12.19 1.24 -5.21
C THR A 36 -11.23 0.49 -6.14
N LEU A 37 -11.08 -0.83 -5.91
CA LEU A 37 -10.26 -1.69 -6.75
C LEU A 37 -10.84 -1.78 -8.19
N PRO A 38 -10.00 -1.94 -9.22
CA PRO A 38 -10.47 -2.16 -10.58
C PRO A 38 -11.38 -3.38 -10.68
N THR A 39 -12.48 -3.29 -11.42
CA THR A 39 -13.44 -4.40 -11.59
C THR A 39 -12.77 -5.69 -12.09
N GLU A 40 -11.83 -5.56 -13.03
CA GLU A 40 -11.02 -6.67 -13.56
C GLU A 40 -10.27 -7.43 -12.47
N TRP A 41 -9.81 -6.74 -11.42
CA TRP A 41 -9.10 -7.36 -10.29
C TRP A 41 -10.07 -8.20 -9.44
N THR A 42 -11.24 -7.64 -9.13
CA THR A 42 -12.27 -8.31 -8.33
C THR A 42 -12.90 -9.49 -9.06
N GLU A 43 -13.14 -9.35 -10.37
CA GLU A 43 -13.63 -10.43 -11.23
C GLU A 43 -12.61 -11.56 -11.34
N ALA A 44 -11.32 -11.24 -11.47
CA ALA A 44 -10.25 -12.25 -11.47
C ALA A 44 -10.22 -13.04 -10.16
N LEU A 45 -10.33 -12.36 -9.01
CA LEU A 45 -10.40 -13.02 -7.70
C LEU A 45 -11.64 -13.91 -7.57
N ALA A 46 -12.81 -13.43 -8.02
CA ALA A 46 -14.06 -14.21 -8.02
C ALA A 46 -13.97 -15.45 -8.92
N ALA A 47 -13.28 -15.33 -10.05
CA ALA A 47 -13.00 -16.44 -10.97
C ALA A 47 -11.95 -17.44 -10.44
N GLY A 48 -11.28 -17.13 -9.32
CA GLY A 48 -10.24 -17.96 -8.72
C GLY A 48 -8.84 -17.79 -9.32
N ALA A 49 -8.63 -16.74 -10.11
CA ALA A 49 -7.28 -16.34 -10.47
C ALA A 49 -6.55 -15.78 -9.24
N PRO A 50 -5.25 -16.09 -9.07
CA PRO A 50 -4.45 -15.47 -8.03
C PRO A 50 -4.28 -13.98 -8.34
N VAL A 51 -4.58 -13.14 -7.36
CA VAL A 51 -4.43 -11.69 -7.46
C VAL A 51 -3.56 -11.18 -6.32
N SER A 52 -2.91 -10.05 -6.55
CA SER A 52 -2.04 -9.43 -5.55
C SER A 52 -2.14 -7.91 -5.58
N ILE A 53 -1.88 -7.30 -4.43
CA ILE A 53 -1.59 -5.88 -4.30
C ILE A 53 -0.17 -5.74 -3.75
N THR A 54 0.66 -5.00 -4.47
CA THR A 54 2.03 -4.72 -4.06
C THR A 54 2.10 -3.31 -3.48
N TYR A 55 2.41 -3.23 -2.19
CA TYR A 55 2.69 -1.99 -1.49
C TYR A 55 4.19 -1.72 -1.50
N ARG A 56 4.58 -0.62 -2.12
CA ARG A 56 5.97 -0.21 -2.23
C ARG A 56 6.26 0.88 -1.22
N PHE A 57 7.21 0.61 -0.34
CA PHE A 57 7.73 1.56 0.62
C PHE A 57 9.11 2.01 0.18
N ARG A 58 9.33 3.32 0.09
CA ARG A 58 10.65 3.89 -0.18
C ARG A 58 10.99 4.90 0.89
N LEU A 59 12.11 4.68 1.56
CA LEU A 59 12.64 5.58 2.57
C LEU A 59 13.72 6.45 1.93
N TYR A 60 13.57 7.75 2.11
CA TYR A 60 14.46 8.80 1.61
C TYR A 60 14.93 9.68 2.75
N ARG A 61 16.03 10.40 2.53
CA ARG A 61 16.54 11.35 3.53
C ARG A 61 15.86 12.68 3.29
N ASN A 62 15.33 13.29 4.35
CA ASN A 62 14.77 14.63 4.25
C ASN A 62 15.89 15.69 4.24
N ARG A 63 16.56 15.86 3.09
CA ARG A 63 17.64 16.85 2.93
C ARG A 63 17.37 17.78 1.75
N HIS A 64 17.68 19.06 1.94
CA HIS A 64 17.41 20.15 1.01
C HIS A 64 18.35 20.24 -0.21
N TRP A 65 19.31 19.32 -0.40
CA TRP A 65 20.32 19.44 -1.47
C TRP A 65 20.54 18.15 -2.29
N LEU A 66 20.14 18.25 -3.56
CA LEU A 66 20.48 17.57 -4.85
C LEU A 66 20.89 16.08 -4.93
N TRP A 67 21.03 15.34 -3.82
CA TRP A 67 21.30 13.91 -3.85
C TRP A 67 20.43 13.20 -2.82
N ASP A 68 19.13 13.12 -3.10
CA ASP A 68 18.19 12.33 -2.29
C ASP A 68 18.48 10.84 -2.50
N GLN A 69 19.30 10.29 -1.62
CA GLN A 69 19.66 8.88 -1.67
C GLN A 69 18.55 8.08 -1.01
N ARG A 70 17.93 7.19 -1.80
CA ARG A 70 17.07 6.13 -1.28
C ARG A 70 17.86 5.36 -0.23
N VAL A 71 17.38 5.42 1.00
CA VAL A 71 18.01 4.82 2.18
C VAL A 71 17.70 3.35 2.25
N ALA A 72 16.43 3.03 2.07
CA ALA A 72 15.90 1.67 2.06
C ALA A 72 14.67 1.64 1.16
N GLY A 73 14.26 0.45 0.75
CA GLY A 73 12.88 0.29 0.38
C GLY A 73 12.45 -1.15 0.55
N HIS A 74 11.18 -1.28 0.86
CA HIS A 74 10.54 -2.50 1.25
C HIS A 74 9.35 -2.76 0.35
N GLU A 75 9.02 -4.02 0.17
CA GLU A 75 7.91 -4.46 -0.65
C GLU A 75 7.00 -5.38 0.16
N LEU A 76 5.77 -4.95 0.39
CA LEU A 76 4.73 -5.78 0.98
C LEU A 76 3.81 -6.28 -0.15
N VAL A 77 3.82 -7.59 -0.38
CA VAL A 77 2.97 -8.25 -1.37
C VAL A 77 1.84 -8.95 -0.64
N VAL A 78 0.60 -8.54 -0.92
CA VAL A 78 -0.60 -9.11 -0.31
C VAL A 78 -1.35 -9.86 -1.39
N LYS A 79 -1.43 -11.18 -1.23
CA LYS A 79 -2.00 -12.12 -2.20
C LYS A 79 -3.33 -12.63 -1.69
N ALA A 80 -4.28 -12.76 -2.60
CA ALA A 80 -5.54 -13.45 -2.38
C ALA A 80 -5.81 -14.40 -3.55
N GLN A 81 -6.29 -15.59 -3.24
CA GLN A 81 -6.67 -16.58 -4.24
C GLN A 81 -7.86 -17.39 -3.75
N ARG A 82 -8.87 -17.56 -4.59
CA ARG A 82 -9.99 -18.46 -4.31
C ARG A 82 -9.63 -19.88 -4.72
N ASP A 83 -9.79 -20.83 -3.81
CA ASP A 83 -9.73 -22.25 -4.12
C ASP A 83 -11.01 -22.66 -4.88
N PRO A 84 -10.91 -23.16 -6.12
CA PRO A 84 -12.08 -23.52 -6.93
C PRO A 84 -12.84 -24.75 -6.39
N LEU A 85 -12.20 -25.61 -5.60
CA LEU A 85 -12.81 -26.82 -5.06
C LEU A 85 -13.60 -26.53 -3.78
N THR A 86 -13.01 -25.79 -2.85
CA THR A 86 -13.61 -25.49 -1.55
C THR A 86 -14.37 -24.16 -1.54
N GLY A 87 -14.07 -23.26 -2.47
CA GLY A 87 -14.61 -21.89 -2.51
C GLY A 87 -13.99 -20.94 -1.48
N VAL A 88 -13.05 -21.43 -0.66
CA VAL A 88 -12.36 -20.66 0.38
C VAL A 88 -11.28 -19.78 -0.24
N PHE A 89 -11.10 -18.58 0.29
CA PHE A 89 -10.04 -17.68 -0.13
C PHE A 89 -8.82 -17.87 0.76
N SER A 90 -7.67 -18.17 0.14
CA SER A 90 -6.36 -18.18 0.79
C SER A 90 -5.74 -16.79 0.71
N LEU A 91 -5.24 -16.32 1.83
CA LEU A 91 -4.71 -14.97 2.02
C LEU A 91 -3.28 -15.05 2.54
N VAL A 92 -2.37 -14.32 1.92
CA VAL A 92 -0.96 -14.27 2.35
C VAL A 92 -0.46 -12.84 2.24
N ALA A 93 0.19 -12.34 3.28
CA ALA A 93 0.92 -11.08 3.28
C ALA A 93 2.41 -11.39 3.45
N GLU A 94 3.23 -10.94 2.52
CA GLU A 94 4.68 -11.13 2.49
C GLU A 94 5.38 -9.78 2.53
N LEU A 95 6.28 -9.54 3.47
CA LEU A 95 7.14 -8.35 3.54
C LEU A 95 8.56 -8.74 3.15
N ASP A 96 9.10 -8.14 2.09
CA ASP A 96 10.42 -8.43 1.53
C ASP A 96 10.67 -9.94 1.27
N GLY A 97 9.60 -10.68 0.98
CA GLY A 97 9.62 -12.13 0.75
C GLY A 97 9.43 -13.00 2.00
N GLU A 98 9.33 -12.41 3.19
CA GLU A 98 9.01 -13.12 4.43
C GLU A 98 7.51 -13.07 4.72
N ILE A 99 6.91 -14.20 5.10
CA ILE A 99 5.47 -14.26 5.42
C ILE A 99 5.22 -13.50 6.73
N LEU A 100 4.55 -12.36 6.61
CA LEU A 100 4.11 -11.54 7.75
C LEU A 100 2.85 -12.14 8.38
N ALA A 101 1.90 -12.55 7.54
CA ALA A 101 0.65 -13.16 7.99
C ALA A 101 0.02 -14.03 6.89
N SER A 102 -0.75 -15.03 7.30
CA SER A 102 -1.54 -15.85 6.40
C SER A 102 -2.88 -16.20 7.03
N GLY A 103 -3.91 -16.36 6.21
CA GLY A 103 -5.24 -16.70 6.68
C GLY A 103 -6.12 -17.29 5.59
N GLN A 104 -7.32 -17.67 5.99
CA GLN A 104 -8.36 -18.13 5.07
C GLN A 104 -9.69 -17.47 5.44
N VAL A 105 -10.47 -17.10 4.43
CA VAL A 105 -11.79 -16.47 4.61
C VAL A 105 -12.82 -17.11 3.68
N GLY A 106 -14.09 -17.04 4.08
CA GLY A 106 -15.19 -17.68 3.34
C GLY A 106 -15.83 -16.77 2.30
N THR A 107 -15.57 -15.47 2.34
CA THR A 107 -16.27 -14.49 1.50
C THR A 107 -15.32 -13.63 0.69
N LEU A 108 -15.80 -13.16 -0.47
CA LEU A 108 -15.06 -12.27 -1.35
C LEU A 108 -14.79 -10.92 -0.67
N ASP A 109 -15.77 -10.37 0.04
CA ASP A 109 -15.64 -9.07 0.72
C ASP A 109 -14.57 -9.10 1.81
N GLU A 110 -14.45 -10.19 2.57
CA GLU A 110 -13.37 -10.38 3.55
C GLU A 110 -12.00 -10.47 2.86
N ALA A 111 -11.92 -11.16 1.72
CA ALA A 111 -10.68 -11.26 0.94
C ALA A 111 -10.27 -9.89 0.37
N VAL A 112 -11.23 -9.12 -0.16
CA VAL A 112 -11.00 -7.74 -0.63
C VAL A 112 -10.57 -6.84 0.52
N ARG A 113 -11.20 -6.97 1.70
CA ARG A 113 -10.82 -6.22 2.89
C ARG A 113 -9.40 -6.55 3.33
N TRP A 114 -9.02 -7.82 3.34
CA TRP A 114 -7.67 -8.25 3.68
C TRP A 114 -6.62 -7.61 2.78
N VAL A 115 -6.84 -7.61 1.46
CA VAL A 115 -5.86 -7.03 0.54
C VAL A 115 -5.82 -5.51 0.59
N THR A 116 -6.91 -4.83 0.93
CA THR A 116 -6.99 -3.36 1.00
C THR A 116 -6.55 -2.81 2.36
N HIS A 117 -6.67 -3.62 3.41
CA HIS A 117 -6.29 -3.32 4.79
C HIS A 117 -5.33 -4.41 5.30
N PRO A 118 -4.11 -4.49 4.76
CA PRO A 118 -3.16 -5.51 5.16
C PRO A 118 -2.74 -5.35 6.63
N PRO A 119 -2.19 -6.41 7.24
CA PRO A 119 -1.66 -6.32 8.60
C PRO A 119 -0.54 -5.27 8.71
N PRO A 120 -0.34 -4.67 9.90
CA PRO A 120 0.74 -3.72 10.13
C PRO A 120 2.10 -4.31 9.77
N SER A 121 2.88 -3.57 8.98
CA SER A 121 4.20 -4.00 8.51
C SER A 121 5.30 -3.31 9.29
N GLU A 122 6.26 -4.06 9.82
CA GLU A 122 7.43 -3.50 10.50
C GLU A 122 8.57 -3.29 9.52
N LEU A 123 8.80 -2.04 9.11
CA LEU A 123 9.89 -1.68 8.22
C LEU A 123 11.17 -1.45 9.02
N ALA A 124 12.29 -2.03 8.59
CA ALA A 124 13.58 -1.75 9.18
C ALA A 124 14.02 -0.32 8.82
N VAL A 125 14.25 0.52 9.83
CA VAL A 125 14.70 1.89 9.63
C VAL A 125 16.11 2.04 10.19
N PRO A 126 17.06 2.63 9.45
CA PRO A 126 18.39 2.84 10.00
C PRO A 126 18.32 3.75 11.22
N LEU A 127 19.03 3.35 12.28
CA LEU A 127 19.19 4.08 13.54
C LEU A 127 20.01 5.36 13.34
N ARG A 128 19.53 6.29 12.51
CA ARG A 128 20.16 7.57 12.23
C ARG A 128 19.23 8.68 12.71
N ARG A 129 19.82 9.73 13.28
CA ARG A 129 19.10 10.91 13.81
C ARG A 129 18.60 11.87 12.74
N GLU A 130 18.57 11.44 11.49
CA GLU A 130 18.23 12.32 10.38
C GLU A 130 16.74 12.20 10.08
N PRO A 131 16.07 13.30 9.72
CA PRO A 131 14.67 13.24 9.32
C PRO A 131 14.54 12.39 8.05
N LEU A 132 13.57 11.48 8.05
CA LEU A 132 13.31 10.57 6.93
C LEU A 132 11.95 10.90 6.28
N LEU A 133 11.86 10.64 4.98
CA LEU A 133 10.63 10.67 4.22
C LEU A 133 10.26 9.26 3.80
N LEU A 134 9.01 8.88 4.01
CA LEU A 134 8.43 7.64 3.52
C LEU A 134 7.55 7.94 2.31
N PHE A 135 7.84 7.29 1.20
CA PHE A 135 6.97 7.26 0.03
C PHE A 135 6.28 5.91 -0.06
N VAL A 136 4.95 5.92 -0.15
CA VAL A 136 4.13 4.72 -0.21
C VAL A 136 3.25 4.75 -1.44
N ARG A 137 3.13 3.60 -2.11
CA ARG A 137 2.20 3.40 -3.23
C ARG A 137 1.66 1.98 -3.22
N ALA A 138 0.38 1.81 -3.52
CA ALA A 138 -0.21 0.51 -3.81
C ALA A 138 -0.28 0.27 -5.33
N GLU A 139 0.11 -0.91 -5.79
CA GLU A 139 0.06 -1.34 -7.19
C GLU A 139 -0.82 -2.59 -7.30
N PHE A 140 -1.87 -2.55 -8.14
CA PHE A 140 -2.91 -3.58 -8.22
C PHE A 140 -2.74 -4.49 -9.44
N LEU A 141 -2.41 -3.90 -10.60
CA LEU A 141 -2.34 -4.59 -11.88
C LEU A 141 -1.21 -4.02 -12.73
N THR A 142 -0.62 -4.86 -13.57
CA THR A 142 0.24 -4.40 -14.66
C THR A 142 -0.54 -4.50 -15.97
N ARG A 143 -0.84 -3.37 -16.60
CA ARG A 143 -1.51 -3.28 -17.89
C ARG A 143 -0.50 -2.92 -18.97
N TYR A 144 -0.51 -3.58 -20.12
CA TYR A 144 0.39 -3.25 -21.23
C TYR A 144 -0.27 -2.27 -22.20
N LYS A 145 0.33 -1.10 -22.40
CA LYS A 145 -0.04 -0.16 -23.45
C LYS A 145 0.71 -0.51 -24.73
N LEU A 146 -0.01 -0.57 -25.86
CA LEU A 146 0.53 -0.98 -27.17
C LEU A 146 1.23 -2.36 -27.14
N LEU A 147 0.90 -3.24 -26.18
CA LEU A 147 1.56 -4.54 -25.93
C LEU A 147 3.05 -4.47 -25.57
N VAL A 148 3.65 -3.28 -25.48
CA VAL A 148 5.11 -3.13 -25.25
C VAL A 148 5.42 -2.35 -23.98
N ILE A 149 4.54 -1.45 -23.54
CA ILE A 149 4.82 -0.55 -22.42
C ILE A 149 4.01 -0.99 -21.19
N PRO A 150 4.64 -1.61 -20.17
CA PRO A 150 3.94 -1.93 -18.93
C PRO A 150 3.59 -0.63 -18.19
N THR A 151 2.31 -0.51 -17.84
CA THR A 151 1.74 0.56 -17.01
C THR A 151 1.20 -0.07 -15.74
N THR A 152 1.62 0.41 -14.58
CA THR A 152 1.11 -0.10 -13.31
C THR A 152 -0.14 0.70 -12.91
N VAL A 153 -1.26 -0.01 -12.77
CA VAL A 153 -2.48 0.53 -12.20
C VAL A 153 -2.30 0.51 -10.68
N GLY A 154 -2.35 1.67 -10.06
CA GLY A 154 -2.05 1.84 -8.64
C GLY A 154 -2.52 3.19 -8.14
N THR A 155 -2.29 3.45 -6.86
CA THR A 155 -2.45 4.78 -6.26
C THR A 155 -1.33 5.70 -6.71
N ASP A 156 -1.49 7.01 -6.47
CA ASP A 156 -0.37 7.93 -6.52
C ASP A 156 0.60 7.67 -5.35
N TRP A 157 1.81 8.23 -5.45
CA TRP A 157 2.78 8.20 -4.36
C TRP A 157 2.33 9.15 -3.25
N VAL A 158 2.11 8.60 -2.06
CA VAL A 158 1.88 9.39 -0.85
C VAL A 158 3.21 9.58 -0.13
N GLN A 159 3.54 10.82 0.19
CA GLN A 159 4.73 11.20 0.93
C GLN A 159 4.36 11.53 2.37
N LEU A 160 5.03 10.89 3.33
CA LEU A 160 4.88 11.15 4.75
C LEU A 160 6.24 11.42 5.39
N SER A 161 6.30 12.37 6.32
CA SER A 161 7.47 12.52 7.19
C SER A 161 7.45 11.43 8.25
N VAL A 162 8.58 10.71 8.39
CA VAL A 162 8.72 9.74 9.47
C VAL A 162 8.87 10.50 10.78
N PRO A 163 7.99 10.27 11.78
CA PRO A 163 8.10 10.93 13.07
C PRO A 163 9.44 10.58 13.73
N GLU A 164 9.99 11.52 14.51
CA GLU A 164 11.25 11.30 15.23
C GLU A 164 11.11 10.09 16.17
N LEU A 165 12.09 9.20 16.12
CA LEU A 165 12.15 8.07 17.02
C LEU A 165 12.37 8.59 18.46
N PRO A 166 11.57 8.14 19.44
CA PRO A 166 11.79 8.50 20.84
C PRO A 166 13.12 7.98 21.40
#